data_AF-A0A2E0TED4-F1
#
_entry.id   AF-A0A2E0TED4-F1
#
_cell.length_a   1.000
_cell.length_b   1.000
_cell.length_c   1.000
_cell.angle_alpha   90.00
_cell.angle_beta   90.00
_cell.angle_gamma   90.00
#
_symmetry.space_group_name_H-M   'P 1'
#
loop_
_entity.id
_entity.type
_entity.pdbx_description
1 polymer ?
#
loop_
_entity_poly.entity_id
_entity_poly.type
_entity_poly.pdbx_seq_one_letter_code
_entity_poly.pdbx_strand_id
1 'polypeptide(L)'
;MATFRDELELKGDPRRVDDAGVERLDRALAAAAGVPVERVLHAIDPRRVLAFQAGGPPVWSVAVAPCADGGFLFLTYGLSRAVEPDARFEHELSLRAPAAPNGQPPQWPTFLLRQLCRYQITSGRELRVGDPMSFGKSITRAAMAPQHEASMPDSPLTTVAVVADPAIEGARRVVGLRPEEHALAELWSTAGLMAELAKRDPTLETDIRRGSWADDAELRAAVEAGAKREGSQTGAMVIAGLRWREQGAEGVVLRLPGGATMKRLVAL
;
A
#
# COMPACT_ATOMS: atom_id res chain seq x y z
N MET A 1 -31.49 -1.56 12.33
CA MET A 1 -31.36 -2.86 13.02
C MET A 1 -31.07 -3.90 11.96
N ALA A 2 -29.86 -4.46 11.92
CA ALA A 2 -29.52 -5.50 10.95
C ALA A 2 -30.40 -6.73 11.20
N THR A 3 -30.99 -7.28 10.14
CA THR A 3 -31.82 -8.49 10.22
C THR A 3 -30.92 -9.70 9.97
N PHE A 4 -30.55 -10.41 11.04
CA PHE A 4 -29.81 -11.67 10.94
C PHE A 4 -30.76 -12.77 10.44
N ARG A 5 -30.33 -13.53 9.42
CA ARG A 5 -31.15 -14.58 8.79
C ARG A 5 -30.65 -15.99 9.11
N ASP A 6 -29.34 -16.14 9.33
CA ASP A 6 -28.67 -17.42 9.52
C ASP A 6 -27.55 -17.26 10.56
N GLU A 7 -27.31 -18.31 11.34
CA GLU A 7 -26.23 -18.38 12.33
C GLU A 7 -25.31 -19.58 12.02
N LEU A 8 -24.00 -19.40 12.26
CA LEU A 8 -22.99 -20.44 12.07
C LEU A 8 -22.13 -20.55 13.34
N GLU A 9 -22.18 -21.71 14.00
CA GLU A 9 -21.30 -22.02 15.11
C GLU A 9 -19.95 -22.56 14.61
N LEU A 10 -18.85 -22.01 15.13
CA LEU A 10 -17.49 -22.42 14.81
C LEU A 10 -16.81 -22.94 16.08
N LYS A 11 -16.17 -24.11 15.99
CA LYS A 11 -15.46 -24.73 17.14
C LYS A 11 -13.97 -24.44 17.08
N GLY A 12 -13.42 -23.84 18.13
CA GLY A 12 -11.98 -23.58 18.32
C GLY A 12 -11.75 -22.39 19.26
N ASP A 13 -10.49 -22.07 19.52
CA ASP A 13 -10.14 -20.89 20.33
C ASP A 13 -10.36 -19.61 19.51
N PRO A 14 -11.28 -18.72 19.91
CA PRO A 14 -11.53 -17.51 19.16
C PRO A 14 -10.32 -16.57 19.27
N ARG A 15 -10.00 -15.90 18.15
CA ARG A 15 -9.08 -14.76 18.20
C ARG A 15 -9.70 -13.69 19.10
N ARG A 16 -8.92 -13.11 20.01
CA ARG A 16 -9.39 -12.01 20.84
C ARG A 16 -9.52 -10.74 19.99
N VAL A 17 -10.74 -10.24 19.89
CA VAL A 17 -11.10 -9.03 19.13
C VAL A 17 -11.77 -8.05 20.09
N ASP A 18 -11.40 -6.77 20.01
CA ASP A 18 -12.08 -5.66 20.67
C ASP A 18 -13.20 -5.14 19.76
N ASP A 19 -14.44 -5.49 20.09
CA ASP A 19 -15.63 -5.08 19.33
C ASP A 19 -15.80 -3.56 19.28
N ALA A 20 -15.48 -2.84 20.37
CA ALA A 20 -15.55 -1.38 20.36
C ALA A 20 -14.49 -0.79 19.41
N GLY A 21 -13.37 -1.49 19.27
CA GLY A 21 -12.35 -1.25 18.25
C GLY A 21 -12.86 -1.36 16.83
N VAL A 22 -13.50 -2.49 16.53
CA VAL A 22 -14.13 -2.76 15.24
C VAL A 22 -15.14 -1.65 14.91
N GLU A 23 -16.05 -1.34 15.82
CA GLU A 23 -17.06 -0.29 15.60
C GLU A 23 -16.44 1.10 15.37
N ARG A 24 -15.34 1.43 16.05
CA ARG A 24 -14.64 2.71 15.83
C ARG A 24 -14.07 2.78 14.42
N LEU A 25 -13.42 1.71 13.97
CA LEU A 25 -12.86 1.64 12.62
C LEU A 25 -13.96 1.61 11.56
N ASP A 26 -15.10 0.95 11.80
CA ASP A 26 -16.23 0.93 10.87
C ASP A 26 -16.79 2.34 10.68
N ARG A 27 -16.98 3.08 11.78
CA ARG A 27 -17.41 4.49 11.71
C ARG A 27 -16.39 5.36 10.98
N ALA A 28 -15.10 5.17 11.22
CA ALA A 28 -14.04 5.93 10.55
C ALA A 28 -14.02 5.64 9.04
N LEU A 29 -14.11 4.36 8.65
CA LEU A 29 -14.17 3.93 7.26
C LEU A 29 -15.43 4.45 6.55
N ALA A 30 -16.59 4.33 7.18
CA ALA A 30 -17.85 4.80 6.64
C ALA A 30 -17.85 6.33 6.45
N ALA A 31 -17.36 7.08 7.45
CA ALA A 31 -17.20 8.52 7.36
C ALA A 31 -16.24 8.92 6.23
N ALA A 32 -15.08 8.26 6.13
CA ALA A 32 -14.10 8.50 5.07
C ALA A 32 -14.64 8.20 3.66
N ALA A 33 -15.51 7.18 3.53
CA ALA A 33 -16.16 6.83 2.28
C ALA A 33 -17.43 7.66 1.98
N GLY A 34 -17.90 8.48 2.94
CA GLY A 34 -19.12 9.27 2.80
C GLY A 34 -20.40 8.43 2.74
N VAL A 35 -20.43 7.31 3.46
CA VAL A 35 -21.56 6.36 3.49
C VAL A 35 -21.98 6.02 4.91
N PRO A 36 -23.21 5.53 5.13
CA PRO A 36 -23.61 5.04 6.43
C PRO A 36 -22.91 3.71 6.76
N VAL A 37 -22.74 3.42 8.05
CA VAL A 37 -21.93 2.29 8.55
C VAL A 37 -22.42 0.92 8.06
N GLU A 38 -23.72 0.79 7.77
CA GLU A 38 -24.34 -0.42 7.25
C GLU A 38 -23.87 -0.78 5.83
N ARG A 39 -23.17 0.14 5.14
CA ARG A 39 -22.54 -0.12 3.84
C ARG A 39 -21.10 -0.61 3.95
N VAL A 40 -20.55 -0.71 5.16
CA VAL A 40 -19.24 -1.35 5.40
C VAL A 40 -19.41 -2.86 5.31
N LEU A 41 -18.58 -3.49 4.49
CA LEU A 41 -18.56 -4.93 4.26
C LEU A 41 -17.24 -5.52 4.75
N HIS A 42 -17.26 -6.65 5.44
CA HIS A 42 -16.04 -7.30 5.91
C HIS A 42 -15.67 -8.50 5.04
N ALA A 43 -14.48 -8.46 4.42
CA ALA A 43 -13.89 -9.63 3.80
C ALA A 43 -13.20 -10.50 4.87
N ILE A 44 -13.95 -11.46 5.42
CA ILE A 44 -13.49 -12.42 6.43
C ILE A 44 -13.30 -13.83 5.84
N ASP A 45 -12.44 -14.63 6.45
CA ASP A 45 -12.45 -16.09 6.28
C ASP A 45 -13.01 -16.70 7.59
N PRO A 46 -14.29 -17.13 7.62
CA PRO A 46 -14.93 -17.57 8.86
C PRO A 46 -14.19 -18.75 9.50
N ARG A 47 -13.61 -19.66 8.72
CA ARG A 47 -12.85 -20.81 9.25
C ARG A 47 -11.55 -20.41 9.93
N ARG A 48 -11.09 -19.18 9.70
CA ARG A 48 -9.82 -18.67 10.21
C ARG A 48 -10.00 -17.49 11.18
N VAL A 49 -11.22 -17.21 11.63
CA VAL A 49 -11.48 -16.36 12.81
C VAL A 49 -10.97 -17.04 14.10
N LEU A 50 -10.72 -18.34 14.04
CA LEU A 50 -10.17 -19.17 15.10
C LEU A 50 -8.62 -19.11 15.09
N ALA A 51 -8.07 -18.13 15.82
CA ALA A 51 -6.66 -17.89 16.17
C ALA A 51 -5.60 -17.81 15.04
N PHE A 52 -4.68 -16.84 15.19
CA PHE A 52 -3.53 -16.66 14.28
C PHE A 52 -2.49 -17.80 14.39
N GLN A 53 -2.28 -18.35 15.59
CA GLN A 53 -1.24 -19.35 15.86
C GLN A 53 -1.44 -20.68 15.11
N ALA A 54 -2.63 -20.93 14.57
CA ALA A 54 -2.96 -22.11 13.76
C ALA A 54 -2.85 -21.89 12.23
N GLY A 55 -2.23 -20.79 11.78
CA GLY A 55 -2.14 -20.45 10.34
C GLY A 55 -3.33 -19.64 9.82
N GLY A 56 -3.99 -18.89 10.70
CA GLY A 56 -5.08 -17.96 10.35
C GLY A 56 -4.61 -16.76 9.52
N PRO A 57 -5.53 -15.92 8.98
CA PRO A 57 -5.21 -14.74 8.21
C PRO A 57 -4.41 -13.76 9.08
N PRO A 58 -3.50 -12.99 8.46
CA PRO A 58 -2.65 -12.04 9.18
C PRO A 58 -3.45 -11.00 9.96
N VAL A 59 -4.67 -10.71 9.52
CA VAL A 59 -5.60 -9.76 10.15
C VAL A 59 -6.98 -10.40 10.23
N TRP A 60 -7.80 -9.99 11.20
CA TRP A 60 -9.17 -10.46 11.38
C TRP A 60 -10.03 -10.22 10.12
N SER A 61 -9.93 -9.03 9.52
CA SER A 61 -10.69 -8.67 8.32
C SER A 61 -9.96 -7.65 7.45
N VAL A 62 -10.43 -7.54 6.21
CA VAL A 62 -10.29 -6.31 5.42
C VAL A 62 -11.69 -5.80 5.15
N ALA A 63 -12.06 -4.68 5.76
CA ALA A 63 -13.34 -4.04 5.49
C ALA A 63 -13.27 -3.23 4.19
N VAL A 64 -14.43 -3.07 3.56
CA VAL A 64 -14.61 -2.41 2.28
C VAL A 64 -15.85 -1.52 2.36
N ALA A 65 -15.71 -0.25 1.98
CA ALA A 65 -16.82 0.67 1.86
C ALA A 65 -16.87 1.25 0.44
N PRO A 66 -18.05 1.31 -0.22
CA PRO A 66 -18.22 2.05 -1.46
C PRO A 66 -18.11 3.55 -1.16
N CYS A 67 -17.35 4.28 -1.97
CA CYS A 67 -17.24 5.72 -1.88
C CYS A 67 -18.37 6.39 -2.67
N ALA A 68 -18.80 7.58 -2.24
CA ALA A 68 -19.85 8.35 -2.92
C ALA A 68 -19.52 8.70 -4.38
N ASP A 69 -18.23 8.78 -4.72
CA ASP A 69 -17.70 9.06 -6.06
C ASP A 69 -17.53 7.81 -6.95
N GLY A 70 -17.95 6.63 -6.48
CA GLY A 70 -17.94 5.38 -7.25
C GLY A 70 -16.70 4.50 -7.07
N GLY A 71 -15.73 4.93 -6.26
CA GLY A 71 -14.59 4.10 -5.84
C GLY A 71 -14.92 3.17 -4.67
N PHE A 72 -13.91 2.47 -4.17
CA PHE A 72 -13.97 1.66 -2.96
C PHE A 72 -12.78 1.94 -2.05
N LEU A 73 -13.07 2.05 -0.75
CA LEU A 73 -12.10 2.22 0.31
C LEU A 73 -11.96 0.91 1.10
N PHE A 74 -10.74 0.41 1.20
CA PHE A 74 -10.37 -0.81 1.91
C PHE A 74 -9.59 -0.44 3.17
N LEU A 75 -9.83 -1.14 4.28
CA LEU A 75 -9.14 -0.95 5.55
C LEU A 75 -8.91 -2.30 6.24
N THR A 76 -7.71 -2.54 6.76
CA THR A 76 -7.41 -3.74 7.55
C THR A 76 -7.94 -3.62 8.97
N TYR A 77 -8.25 -4.75 9.58
CA TYR A 77 -8.71 -4.84 10.96
C TYR A 77 -7.93 -5.95 11.64
N GLY A 78 -7.11 -5.59 12.62
CA GLY A 78 -6.32 -6.55 13.38
C GLY A 78 -4.82 -6.49 13.15
N LEU A 79 -4.33 -5.48 12.43
CA LEU A 79 -2.91 -5.16 12.45
C LEU A 79 -2.56 -4.33 13.69
N SER A 80 -3.54 -3.58 14.21
CA SER A 80 -3.38 -2.67 15.33
C SER A 80 -4.04 -3.16 16.63
N ARG A 81 -3.59 -2.57 17.74
CA ARG A 81 -4.19 -2.76 19.07
C ARG A 81 -5.60 -2.23 19.20
N ALA A 82 -6.07 -1.44 18.22
CA ALA A 82 -7.45 -0.96 18.22
C ALA A 82 -8.43 -2.13 18.11
N VAL A 83 -8.09 -3.18 17.36
CA VAL A 83 -8.94 -4.37 17.16
C VAL A 83 -8.37 -5.58 17.89
N GLU A 84 -7.04 -5.73 17.93
CA GLU A 84 -6.40 -6.91 18.50
C GLU A 84 -5.46 -6.51 19.64
N PRO A 85 -5.81 -6.73 20.92
CA PRO A 85 -5.04 -6.22 22.05
C PRO A 85 -3.56 -6.63 22.05
N ASP A 86 -3.25 -7.80 21.51
CA ASP A 86 -1.90 -8.37 21.46
C ASP A 86 -1.15 -8.01 20.15
N ALA A 87 -1.74 -7.15 19.31
CA ALA A 87 -1.11 -6.70 18.08
C ALA A 87 0.20 -5.94 18.35
N ARG A 88 1.17 -6.19 17.47
CA ARG A 88 2.51 -5.58 17.55
C ARG A 88 2.53 -4.14 17.03
N PHE A 89 1.65 -3.80 16.11
CA PHE A 89 1.64 -2.50 15.46
C PHE A 89 0.49 -1.63 16.00
N GLU A 90 0.57 -0.34 15.72
CA GLU A 90 -0.38 0.67 16.21
C GLU A 90 -1.21 1.29 15.07
N HIS A 91 -1.18 0.70 13.88
CA HIS A 91 -1.83 1.24 12.68
C HIS A 91 -2.53 0.14 11.89
N GLU A 92 -3.53 0.54 11.13
CA GLU A 92 -4.13 -0.26 10.07
C GLU A 92 -3.64 0.22 8.70
N LEU A 93 -3.70 -0.65 7.71
CA LEU A 93 -3.42 -0.32 6.31
C LEU A 93 -4.72 -0.05 5.56
N SER A 94 -4.70 0.93 4.68
CA SER A 94 -5.82 1.24 3.81
C SER A 94 -5.41 1.30 2.34
N LEU A 95 -6.39 1.15 1.45
CA LEU A 95 -6.19 1.30 0.01
C LEU A 95 -7.47 1.85 -0.62
N ARG A 96 -7.35 2.78 -1.57
CA ARG A 96 -8.48 3.27 -2.36
C ARG A 96 -8.32 2.78 -3.79
N ALA A 97 -9.35 2.19 -4.37
CA ALA A 97 -9.32 1.66 -5.73
C ALA A 97 -10.64 1.94 -6.44
N PRO A 98 -10.63 2.11 -7.78
CA PRO A 98 -11.85 2.23 -8.55
C PRO A 98 -12.65 0.92 -8.50
N ALA A 99 -13.94 1.01 -8.82
CA ALA A 99 -14.78 -0.17 -9.04
C ALA A 99 -14.19 -1.10 -10.12
N ALA A 100 -14.38 -2.41 -9.93
CA ALA A 100 -14.15 -3.37 -10.99
C ALA A 100 -15.16 -3.16 -12.14
N PRO A 101 -14.92 -3.70 -13.36
CA PRO A 101 -15.81 -3.49 -14.51
C PRO A 101 -17.27 -3.90 -14.28
N ASN A 102 -17.53 -4.81 -13.34
CA ASN A 102 -18.87 -5.24 -12.94
C ASN A 102 -19.52 -4.36 -11.84
N GLY A 103 -18.91 -3.22 -11.51
CA GLY A 103 -19.37 -2.30 -10.47
C GLY A 103 -19.15 -2.78 -9.03
N GLN A 104 -18.54 -3.95 -8.84
CA GLN A 104 -18.25 -4.52 -7.52
C GLN A 104 -16.87 -4.09 -7.02
N PRO A 105 -16.59 -4.21 -5.70
CA PRO A 105 -15.25 -3.97 -5.19
C PRO A 105 -14.24 -4.91 -5.88
N PRO A 106 -13.10 -4.40 -6.38
CA PRO A 106 -12.05 -5.27 -6.90
C PRO A 106 -11.49 -6.16 -5.79
N GLN A 107 -11.13 -7.40 -6.13
CA GLN A 107 -10.64 -8.36 -5.13
C GLN A 107 -9.16 -8.16 -4.76
N TRP A 108 -8.35 -7.64 -5.69
CA TRP A 108 -6.90 -7.53 -5.52
C TRP A 108 -6.45 -6.68 -4.31
N PRO A 109 -7.13 -5.58 -3.89
CA PRO A 109 -6.71 -4.79 -2.74
C PRO A 109 -6.72 -5.60 -1.45
N THR A 110 -7.74 -6.43 -1.23
CA THR A 110 -7.84 -7.29 -0.05
C THR A 110 -6.67 -8.24 0.05
N PHE A 111 -6.25 -8.85 -1.08
CA PHE A 111 -5.11 -9.75 -1.10
C PHE A 111 -3.79 -9.00 -0.86
N LEU A 112 -3.60 -7.85 -1.51
CA LEU A 112 -2.41 -7.01 -1.32
C LEU A 112 -2.27 -6.56 0.14
N LEU A 113 -3.32 -6.00 0.74
CA LEU A 113 -3.31 -5.55 2.12
C LEU A 113 -2.99 -6.68 3.09
N ARG A 114 -3.61 -7.86 2.92
CA ARG A 114 -3.29 -9.05 3.71
C ARG A 114 -1.82 -9.45 3.55
N GLN A 115 -1.28 -9.39 2.33
CA GLN A 115 0.13 -9.71 2.09
C GLN A 115 1.07 -8.73 2.80
N LEU A 116 0.75 -7.44 2.79
CA LEU A 116 1.52 -6.42 3.51
C LEU A 116 1.45 -6.61 5.02
N CYS A 117 0.28 -6.91 5.58
CA CYS A 117 0.14 -7.27 6.99
C CYS A 117 0.97 -8.51 7.33
N ARG A 118 0.90 -9.56 6.50
CA ARG A 118 1.71 -10.77 6.68
C ARG A 118 3.20 -10.43 6.71
N TYR A 119 3.68 -9.63 5.76
CA TYR A 119 5.06 -9.16 5.76
C TYR A 119 5.45 -8.48 7.08
N GLN A 120 4.65 -7.52 7.55
CA GLN A 120 4.96 -6.79 8.79
C GLN A 120 5.01 -7.74 9.98
N ILE A 121 4.02 -8.62 10.11
CA ILE A 121 3.93 -9.58 11.22
C ILE A 121 5.11 -10.56 11.19
N THR A 122 5.42 -11.16 10.03
CA THR A 122 6.45 -12.20 9.94
C THR A 122 7.87 -11.65 10.00
N SER A 123 8.12 -10.49 9.39
CA SER A 123 9.46 -9.88 9.38
C SER A 123 9.73 -9.03 10.61
N GLY A 124 8.66 -8.58 11.30
CA GLY A 124 8.74 -7.57 12.34
C GLY A 124 9.06 -6.17 11.85
N ARG A 125 9.22 -5.97 10.53
CA ARG A 125 9.49 -4.67 9.93
C ARG A 125 8.19 -3.94 9.66
N GLU A 126 8.06 -2.81 10.33
CA GLU A 126 6.97 -1.88 10.14
C GLU A 126 7.05 -1.18 8.76
N LEU A 127 5.89 -1.01 8.12
CA LEU A 127 5.71 -0.18 6.93
C LEU A 127 5.37 1.25 7.33
N ARG A 128 6.37 2.13 7.36
CA ARG A 128 6.23 3.51 7.85
C ARG A 128 5.77 4.46 6.75
N VAL A 129 5.18 5.58 7.15
CA VAL A 129 4.91 6.70 6.23
C VAL A 129 6.22 7.13 5.57
N GLY A 130 6.23 7.22 4.23
CA GLY A 130 7.41 7.48 3.42
C GLY A 130 8.12 6.23 2.91
N ASP A 131 7.75 5.02 3.36
CA ASP A 131 8.36 3.79 2.86
C ASP A 131 7.86 3.44 1.46
N PRO A 132 8.76 3.12 0.51
CA PRO A 132 8.41 2.35 -0.67
C PRO A 132 8.59 0.84 -0.42
N MET A 133 7.77 0.02 -1.07
CA MET A 133 7.96 -1.42 -1.16
C MET A 133 7.73 -1.90 -2.59
N SER A 134 8.81 -2.35 -3.22
CA SER A 134 8.81 -2.87 -4.59
C SER A 134 8.57 -4.38 -4.61
N PHE A 135 7.81 -4.83 -5.60
CA PHE A 135 7.48 -6.22 -5.87
C PHE A 135 8.14 -6.65 -7.18
N GLY A 136 8.50 -7.94 -7.28
CA GLY A 136 9.04 -8.51 -8.52
C GLY A 136 8.00 -8.73 -9.63
N LYS A 137 6.75 -8.30 -9.42
CA LYS A 137 5.61 -8.43 -10.34
C LYS A 137 4.52 -7.41 -9.98
N SER A 138 3.44 -7.37 -10.76
CA SER A 138 2.27 -6.52 -10.50
C SER A 138 1.78 -6.65 -9.05
N ILE A 139 1.46 -5.52 -8.40
CA ILE A 139 0.90 -5.49 -7.03
C ILE A 139 -0.41 -6.28 -6.91
N THR A 140 -1.17 -6.41 -7.99
CA THR A 140 -2.43 -7.17 -8.03
C THR A 140 -2.20 -8.69 -7.98
N ARG A 141 -1.01 -9.15 -8.36
CA ARG A 141 -0.61 -10.55 -8.43
C ARG A 141 0.37 -10.93 -7.32
N ALA A 142 1.07 -9.97 -6.73
CA ALA A 142 2.12 -10.19 -5.75
C ALA A 142 1.69 -10.99 -4.51
N ALA A 143 0.40 -10.91 -4.14
CA ALA A 143 -0.17 -11.64 -3.01
C ALA A 143 -0.67 -13.05 -3.37
N MET A 144 -0.72 -13.41 -4.66
CA MET A 144 -1.32 -14.66 -5.11
C MET A 144 -0.32 -15.81 -5.18
N ALA A 145 -0.83 -17.03 -4.95
CA ALA A 145 -0.08 -18.23 -5.30
C ALA A 145 0.03 -18.34 -6.83
N PRO A 146 1.13 -18.90 -7.37
CA PRO A 146 1.40 -18.92 -8.81
C PRO A 146 0.23 -19.42 -9.67
N GLN A 147 -0.47 -20.45 -9.23
CA GLN A 147 -1.61 -21.03 -9.94
C GLN A 147 -2.85 -20.11 -10.04
N HIS A 148 -2.90 -19.05 -9.24
CA HIS A 148 -4.01 -18.09 -9.21
C HIS A 148 -3.62 -16.70 -9.75
N GLU A 149 -2.35 -16.49 -10.17
CA GLU A 149 -1.91 -15.20 -10.68
C GLU A 149 -2.63 -14.81 -11.98
N ALA A 150 -2.87 -15.79 -12.86
CA ALA A 150 -3.53 -15.57 -14.15
C ALA A 150 -4.99 -15.11 -14.01
N SER A 151 -5.65 -15.39 -12.87
CA SER A 151 -7.03 -14.93 -12.62
C SER A 151 -7.09 -13.50 -12.07
N MET A 152 -5.95 -12.90 -11.72
CA MET A 152 -5.89 -11.51 -11.27
C MET A 152 -5.61 -10.56 -12.44
N PRO A 153 -6.21 -9.35 -12.41
CA PRO A 153 -5.94 -8.34 -13.44
C PRO A 153 -4.45 -8.03 -13.45
N ASP A 154 -3.87 -7.85 -14.63
CA ASP A 154 -2.49 -7.37 -14.71
C ASP A 154 -2.44 -5.86 -14.46
N SER A 155 -1.29 -5.38 -14.00
CA SER A 155 -1.04 -3.97 -13.83
C SER A 155 0.43 -3.64 -13.99
N PRO A 156 0.76 -2.47 -14.57
CA PRO A 156 2.14 -1.97 -14.57
C PRO A 156 2.57 -1.42 -13.20
N LEU A 157 1.68 -1.38 -12.20
CA LEU A 157 2.03 -0.99 -10.84
C LEU A 157 2.79 -2.13 -10.16
N THR A 158 4.06 -1.88 -9.81
CA THR A 158 4.97 -2.88 -9.21
C THR A 158 5.52 -2.46 -7.86
N THR A 159 5.24 -1.24 -7.42
CA THR A 159 5.70 -0.70 -6.14
C THR A 159 4.50 -0.15 -5.39
N VAL A 160 4.54 -0.19 -4.07
CA VAL A 160 3.63 0.59 -3.22
C VAL A 160 4.40 1.66 -2.46
N ALA A 161 3.82 2.84 -2.34
CA ALA A 161 4.24 3.87 -1.41
C ALA A 161 3.28 3.90 -0.22
N VAL A 162 3.82 4.13 0.97
CA VAL A 162 3.05 4.23 2.21
C VAL A 162 2.97 5.69 2.62
N VAL A 163 1.75 6.20 2.81
CA VAL A 163 1.49 7.57 3.27
C VAL A 163 0.51 7.55 4.44
N ALA A 164 0.43 8.66 5.18
CA ALA A 164 -0.67 8.82 6.14
C ALA A 164 -2.00 8.82 5.35
N ASP A 165 -3.00 8.10 5.84
CA ASP A 165 -4.30 8.10 5.16
C ASP A 165 -4.93 9.51 5.24
N PRO A 166 -5.30 10.11 4.09
CA PRO A 166 -5.88 11.45 4.08
C PRO A 166 -7.26 11.55 4.74
N ALA A 167 -7.96 10.43 4.92
CA ALA A 167 -9.35 10.40 5.39
C ALA A 167 -9.57 9.56 6.66
N ILE A 168 -8.64 8.67 7.01
CA ILE A 168 -8.76 7.80 8.20
C ILE A 168 -7.58 8.07 9.14
N GLU A 169 -7.84 8.73 10.27
CA GLU A 169 -6.81 9.06 11.24
C GLU A 169 -6.08 7.81 11.76
N GLY A 170 -4.75 7.89 11.84
CA GLY A 170 -3.88 6.81 12.32
C GLY A 170 -3.68 5.64 11.33
N ALA A 171 -4.48 5.55 10.26
CA ALA A 171 -4.28 4.56 9.21
C ALA A 171 -3.18 4.98 8.23
N ARG A 172 -2.63 3.98 7.52
CA ARG A 172 -1.61 4.18 6.48
C ARG A 172 -2.14 3.77 5.12
N ARG A 173 -2.21 4.74 4.21
CA ARG A 173 -2.63 4.54 2.82
C ARG A 173 -1.50 3.92 2.01
N VAL A 174 -1.82 2.80 1.39
CA VAL A 174 -0.99 2.11 0.40
C VAL A 174 -1.38 2.63 -0.99
N VAL A 175 -0.42 3.18 -1.72
CA VAL A 175 -0.62 3.73 -3.07
C VAL A 175 0.27 3.00 -4.08
N GLY A 176 -0.32 2.46 -5.14
CA GLY A 176 0.43 1.79 -6.20
C GLY A 176 1.18 2.76 -7.13
N LEU A 177 2.45 2.47 -7.37
CA LEU A 177 3.36 3.19 -8.26
C LEU A 177 3.87 2.29 -9.40
N ARG A 178 4.03 2.90 -10.56
CA ARG A 178 4.76 2.35 -11.71
C ARG A 178 6.28 2.47 -11.48
N PRO A 179 7.10 1.66 -12.16
CA PRO A 179 8.56 1.73 -12.03
C PRO A 179 9.14 3.13 -12.26
N GLU A 180 8.64 3.85 -13.25
CA GLU A 180 9.08 5.21 -13.60
C GLU A 180 8.63 6.27 -12.58
N GLU A 181 7.50 6.06 -11.90
CA GLU A 181 7.06 6.92 -10.79
C GLU A 181 7.88 6.66 -9.53
N HIS A 182 8.15 5.39 -9.23
CA HIS A 182 9.08 5.02 -8.16
C HIS A 182 10.48 5.59 -8.43
N ALA A 183 10.92 5.63 -9.68
CA ALA A 183 12.18 6.28 -10.04
C ALA A 183 12.20 7.78 -9.72
N LEU A 184 11.05 8.49 -9.81
CA LEU A 184 10.95 9.88 -9.36
C LEU A 184 11.08 9.99 -7.84
N ALA A 185 10.50 9.06 -7.08
CA ALA A 185 10.68 8.99 -5.63
C ALA A 185 12.16 8.78 -5.25
N GLU A 186 12.89 7.93 -5.99
CA GLU A 186 14.33 7.70 -5.76
C GLU A 186 15.18 8.96 -6.02
N LEU A 187 14.76 9.86 -6.91
CA LEU A 187 15.45 11.12 -7.19
C LEU A 187 15.32 12.15 -6.06
N TRP A 188 14.23 12.10 -5.30
CA TRP A 188 13.97 13.05 -4.20
C TRP A 188 13.61 12.30 -2.92
N SER A 189 12.34 11.94 -2.77
CA SER A 189 11.85 11.09 -1.69
C SER A 189 10.46 10.56 -2.03
N THR A 190 10.08 9.41 -1.47
CA THR A 190 8.71 8.91 -1.54
C THR A 190 7.73 9.91 -0.93
N ALA A 191 8.06 10.46 0.24
CA ALA A 191 7.20 11.43 0.93
C ALA A 191 6.96 12.68 0.07
N GLY A 192 8.01 13.23 -0.53
CA GLY A 192 7.94 14.39 -1.41
C GLY A 192 7.10 14.11 -2.68
N LEU A 193 7.38 13.01 -3.37
CA LEU A 193 6.58 12.60 -4.54
C LEU A 193 5.10 12.49 -4.18
N MET A 194 4.79 11.80 -3.08
CA MET A 194 3.41 11.58 -2.67
C MET A 194 2.71 12.89 -2.26
N ALA A 195 3.42 13.85 -1.67
CA ALA A 195 2.86 15.17 -1.38
C ALA A 195 2.51 15.94 -2.66
N GLU A 196 3.32 15.84 -3.72
CA GLU A 196 3.01 16.45 -5.02
C GLU A 196 1.85 15.75 -5.75
N LEU A 197 1.75 14.42 -5.61
CA LEU A 197 0.63 13.66 -6.14
C LEU A 197 -0.68 13.98 -5.41
N ALA A 198 -0.65 14.16 -4.08
CA ALA A 198 -1.82 14.49 -3.29
C ALA A 198 -2.45 15.85 -3.67
N LYS A 199 -1.66 16.78 -4.25
CA LYS A 199 -2.19 18.04 -4.81
C LYS A 199 -3.01 17.84 -6.09
N ARG A 200 -2.72 16.77 -6.84
CA ARG A 200 -3.36 16.43 -8.13
C ARG A 200 -4.53 15.46 -7.93
N ASP A 201 -4.33 14.46 -7.09
CA ASP A 201 -5.35 13.52 -6.63
C ASP A 201 -5.31 13.45 -5.10
N PRO A 202 -6.15 14.23 -4.40
CA PRO A 202 -6.23 14.21 -2.94
C PRO A 202 -6.64 12.86 -2.34
N THR A 203 -7.25 11.99 -3.15
CA THR A 203 -7.73 10.68 -2.70
C THR A 203 -6.63 9.61 -2.76
N LEU A 204 -5.59 9.87 -3.54
CA LEU A 204 -4.48 8.96 -3.83
C LEU A 204 -4.99 7.57 -4.25
N GLU A 205 -5.89 7.54 -5.22
CA GLU A 205 -6.49 6.31 -5.71
C GLU A 205 -5.47 5.45 -6.47
N THR A 206 -5.45 4.16 -6.16
CA THR A 206 -4.68 3.18 -6.92
C THR A 206 -5.54 2.59 -8.05
N ASP A 207 -5.65 3.33 -9.15
CA ASP A 207 -6.22 2.79 -10.39
C ASP A 207 -5.16 1.99 -11.17
N ILE A 208 -5.37 0.68 -11.31
CA ILE A 208 -4.46 -0.23 -12.00
C ILE A 208 -4.42 -0.03 -13.52
N ARG A 209 -5.33 0.78 -14.08
CA ARG A 209 -5.45 1.08 -15.52
C ARG A 209 -4.94 2.47 -15.90
N ARG A 210 -4.65 3.35 -14.92
CA ARG A 210 -4.24 4.74 -15.17
C ARG A 210 -2.93 4.82 -15.94
N GLY A 211 -2.71 5.92 -16.66
CA GLY A 211 -1.41 6.27 -17.26
C GLY A 211 -0.32 6.57 -16.23
N SER A 212 0.89 6.89 -16.68
CA SER A 212 1.98 7.21 -15.76
C SER A 212 1.92 8.67 -15.31
N TRP A 213 1.99 8.91 -14.01
CA TRP A 213 2.19 10.26 -13.48
C TRP A 213 3.55 10.82 -13.86
N ALA A 214 4.53 9.95 -14.18
CA ALA A 214 5.84 10.39 -14.64
C ALA A 214 5.79 11.11 -16.00
N ASP A 215 4.69 10.96 -16.77
CA ASP A 215 4.50 11.67 -18.03
C ASP A 215 4.20 13.16 -17.81
N ASP A 216 3.67 13.53 -16.63
CA ASP A 216 3.40 14.92 -16.24
C ASP A 216 4.70 15.73 -16.06
N ALA A 217 4.89 16.73 -16.93
CA ALA A 217 6.05 17.61 -16.90
C ALA A 217 6.12 18.49 -15.65
N GLU A 218 4.97 18.92 -15.12
CA GLU A 218 4.91 19.73 -13.91
C GLU A 218 5.29 18.91 -12.69
N LEU A 219 4.88 17.63 -12.64
CA LEU A 219 5.27 16.73 -11.56
C LEU A 219 6.79 16.51 -11.57
N ARG A 220 7.36 16.24 -12.75
CA ARG A 220 8.82 16.07 -12.90
C ARG A 220 9.59 17.31 -12.46
N ALA A 221 9.16 18.50 -12.89
CA ALA A 221 9.77 19.75 -12.48
C ALA A 221 9.68 19.97 -10.96
N ALA A 222 8.55 19.64 -10.33
CA ALA A 222 8.38 19.72 -8.88
C ALA A 222 9.32 18.76 -8.14
N VAL A 223 9.48 17.52 -8.62
CA VAL A 223 10.41 16.54 -8.07
C VAL A 223 11.85 17.01 -8.18
N GLU A 224 12.27 17.53 -9.34
CA GLU A 224 13.62 18.08 -9.54
C GLU A 224 13.90 19.28 -8.62
N ALA A 225 12.92 20.17 -8.46
CA ALA A 225 13.02 21.30 -7.54
C ALA A 225 13.09 20.87 -6.07
N GLY A 226 12.34 19.82 -5.70
CA GLY A 226 12.39 19.18 -4.38
C GLY A 226 13.76 18.58 -4.11
N ALA A 227 14.26 17.75 -5.02
CA ALA A 227 15.59 17.13 -4.94
C ALA A 227 16.70 18.17 -4.82
N LYS A 228 16.64 19.27 -5.59
CA LYS A 228 17.65 20.35 -5.51
C LYS A 228 17.66 21.05 -4.15
N ARG A 229 16.51 21.16 -3.49
CA ARG A 229 16.36 21.86 -2.20
C ARG A 229 16.70 20.96 -1.02
N GLU A 230 16.33 19.68 -1.08
CA GLU A 230 16.31 18.77 0.07
C GLU A 230 17.30 17.59 -0.06
N GLY A 231 17.87 17.39 -1.26
CA GLY A 231 18.65 16.21 -1.61
C GLY A 231 17.78 14.99 -1.87
N SER A 232 18.42 13.87 -2.24
CA SER A 232 17.77 12.57 -2.30
C SER A 232 17.81 11.87 -0.93
N GLN A 233 16.71 11.20 -0.57
CA GLN A 233 16.65 10.32 0.60
C GLN A 233 17.09 8.87 0.30
N THR A 234 17.48 8.59 -0.95
CA THR A 234 17.96 7.27 -1.34
C THR A 234 19.36 7.02 -0.76
N GLY A 235 19.46 6.24 0.31
CA GLY A 235 20.74 6.04 1.00
C GLY A 235 21.78 5.18 0.26
N ALA A 236 21.34 4.25 -0.61
CA ALA A 236 22.23 3.41 -1.41
C ALA A 236 21.50 2.85 -2.63
N MET A 237 22.25 2.58 -3.70
CA MET A 237 21.75 1.92 -4.90
C MET A 237 22.54 0.64 -5.19
N VAL A 238 21.84 -0.42 -5.59
CA VAL A 238 22.46 -1.67 -6.07
C VAL A 238 22.52 -1.61 -7.59
N ILE A 239 23.74 -1.46 -8.13
CA ILE A 239 23.95 -1.26 -9.57
C ILE A 239 24.75 -2.44 -10.14
N ALA A 240 24.07 -3.27 -10.93
CA ALA A 240 24.72 -4.33 -11.68
C ALA A 240 25.74 -3.75 -12.67
N GLY A 241 26.96 -4.27 -12.68
CA GLY A 241 27.99 -3.82 -13.63
C GLY A 241 28.65 -2.48 -13.30
N LEU A 242 28.44 -1.92 -12.10
CA LEU A 242 29.23 -0.78 -11.62
C LEU A 242 30.73 -1.10 -11.71
N ARG A 243 31.48 -0.18 -12.29
CA ARG A 243 32.94 -0.20 -12.33
C ARG A 243 33.43 1.18 -11.92
N TRP A 244 34.63 1.25 -11.38
CA TRP A 244 35.31 2.51 -11.13
C TRP A 244 36.78 2.41 -11.49
N ARG A 245 37.40 3.56 -11.71
CA ARG A 245 38.86 3.69 -11.79
C ARG A 245 39.29 4.94 -11.06
N GLU A 246 40.46 4.89 -10.46
CA GLU A 246 41.11 6.07 -9.89
C GLU A 246 41.55 7.01 -11.02
N GLN A 247 41.46 8.31 -10.76
CA GLN A 247 41.96 9.36 -11.62
C GLN A 247 42.96 10.22 -10.85
N GLY A 248 44.18 9.67 -10.70
CA GLY A 248 45.25 10.30 -9.91
C GLY A 248 44.90 10.44 -8.43
N ALA A 249 45.53 11.39 -7.74
CA ALA A 249 45.30 11.64 -6.32
C ALA A 249 43.98 12.37 -6.00
N GLU A 250 43.25 12.84 -7.02
CA GLU A 250 42.16 13.82 -6.84
C GLU A 250 40.77 13.31 -7.25
N GLY A 251 40.60 12.04 -7.65
CA GLY A 251 39.24 11.59 -7.96
C GLY A 251 39.06 10.15 -8.39
N VAL A 252 37.79 9.79 -8.54
CA VAL A 252 37.32 8.49 -9.02
C VAL A 252 36.37 8.73 -10.19
N VAL A 253 36.54 7.96 -11.26
CA VAL A 253 35.59 7.91 -12.37
C VAL A 253 34.72 6.67 -12.23
N LEU A 254 33.42 6.87 -12.01
CA LEU A 254 32.43 5.80 -12.07
C LEU A 254 32.06 5.49 -13.52
N ARG A 255 31.97 4.20 -13.83
CA ARG A 255 31.46 3.68 -15.10
C ARG A 255 30.22 2.85 -14.81
N LEU A 256 29.13 3.27 -15.42
CA LEU A 256 27.79 2.71 -15.24
C LEU A 256 27.30 2.05 -16.53
N PRO A 257 26.32 1.13 -16.47
CA PRO A 257 25.73 0.51 -17.65
C PRO A 257 24.97 1.49 -18.59
N GLY A 258 24.86 2.77 -18.23
CA GLY A 258 24.07 3.79 -18.93
C GLY A 258 22.62 3.88 -18.44
N GLY A 259 21.80 4.70 -19.09
CA GLY A 259 20.36 4.84 -18.82
C GLY A 259 19.99 5.73 -17.63
N ALA A 260 18.79 5.53 -17.07
CA ALA A 260 18.24 6.33 -15.97
C ALA A 260 19.09 6.30 -14.68
N THR A 261 19.94 5.27 -14.53
CA THR A 261 20.82 5.06 -13.37
C THR A 261 21.81 6.21 -13.14
N MET A 262 22.33 6.83 -14.20
CA MET A 262 23.26 7.97 -14.05
C MET A 262 22.57 9.19 -13.44
N LYS A 263 21.36 9.51 -13.91
CA LYS A 263 20.58 10.63 -13.36
C LYS A 263 20.25 10.42 -11.88
N ARG A 264 19.98 9.18 -11.48
CA ARG A 264 19.72 8.82 -10.07
C ARG A 264 20.95 9.01 -9.18
N LEU A 265 22.12 8.58 -9.64
CA LEU A 265 23.36 8.71 -8.87
C LEU A 265 23.86 10.15 -8.70
N VAL A 266 23.64 11.03 -9.69
CA VAL A 266 24.05 12.45 -9.60
C VAL A 266 23.12 13.24 -8.67
N ALA A 267 21.90 12.74 -8.43
CA ALA A 267 20.93 13.35 -7.52
C ALA A 267 21.11 12.93 -6.05
N LEU A 268 21.94 11.92 -5.78
CA LEU A 268 22.37 11.53 -4.42
C LEU A 268 23.40 12.54 -3.88
#